data_AF-A0A1A8CJV6-F1
#
_entry.id   AF-A0A1A8CJV6-F1
#
_cell.length_a   1.000
_cell.length_b   1.000
_cell.length_c   1.000
_cell.angle_alpha   90.00
_cell.angle_beta   90.00
_cell.angle_gamma   90.00
#
_symmetry.space_group_name_H-M   'P 1'
#
loop_
_entity.id
_entity.type
_entity.pdbx_description
1 polymer ?
#
loop_
_entity_poly.entity_id
_entity_poly.type
_entity_poly.pdbx_seq_one_letter_code
_entity_poly.pdbx_strand_id
1 'polypeptide(L)'
;MSLTNLDVCYTADILSEPPLGVTSDLTEFPHSSAPRFCPTTDTDIGRPEFQIKEHEDKKSVTLYVSDPLTALFKDGRQQNIRDILSDKLYYKVTYRKNKSSGKKELESKSSNIEVTGLDPEDGYCFSVQASIPSRTAKQLGEMSQTVCSNNTNQSIIKDYSPGVIAGSILFVVVAISIIIAVTVTCCRRKRKGPKNRRVRT
;
A
#
# COMPACT_ATOMS: atom_id res chain seq x y z
N MET A 1 -25.78 -13.06 16.84
CA MET A 1 -26.55 -12.68 15.65
C MET A 1 -25.58 -12.67 14.47
N SER A 2 -25.76 -13.54 13.48
CA SER A 2 -24.86 -13.63 12.32
C SER A 2 -25.57 -13.10 11.09
N LEU A 3 -24.92 -12.20 10.35
CA LEU A 3 -25.39 -11.72 9.04
C LEU A 3 -25.20 -12.83 8.01
N THR A 4 -26.13 -13.79 7.97
CA THR A 4 -26.03 -14.98 7.11
C THR A 4 -26.56 -14.75 5.71
N ASN A 5 -27.48 -13.81 5.50
CA ASN A 5 -28.07 -13.49 4.20
C ASN A 5 -27.86 -12.01 3.88
N LEU A 6 -27.11 -11.71 2.81
CA LEU A 6 -26.74 -10.34 2.46
C LEU A 6 -27.79 -9.63 1.59
N ASP A 7 -28.76 -10.38 1.07
CA ASP A 7 -29.81 -9.86 0.18
C ASP A 7 -31.04 -9.38 0.96
N VAL A 8 -31.05 -9.55 2.29
CA VAL A 8 -32.11 -9.06 3.18
C VAL A 8 -31.63 -7.90 4.04
N CYS A 9 -32.58 -7.12 4.55
CA CYS A 9 -32.28 -6.03 5.45
C CYS A 9 -32.61 -6.41 6.90
N TYR A 10 -31.82 -5.87 7.81
CA TYR A 10 -31.89 -6.15 9.23
C TYR A 10 -32.24 -4.88 10.00
N THR A 11 -32.89 -5.08 11.14
CA THR A 11 -33.09 -4.07 12.18
C THR A 11 -32.54 -4.65 13.47
N ALA A 12 -31.81 -3.84 14.24
CA ALA A 12 -31.32 -4.24 15.55
C ALA A 12 -32.19 -3.60 16.62
N ASP A 13 -32.65 -4.39 17.58
CA ASP A 13 -33.36 -3.89 18.76
C ASP A 13 -32.41 -3.86 19.95
N ILE A 14 -32.35 -2.70 20.60
CA ILE A 14 -31.46 -2.41 21.73
C ILE A 14 -32.31 -2.43 23.00
N LEU A 15 -32.12 -3.45 23.83
CA LEU A 15 -32.85 -3.66 25.07
C LEU A 15 -32.05 -3.12 26.27
N SER A 16 -32.71 -2.37 27.16
CA SER A 16 -32.09 -1.85 28.38
C SER A 16 -32.44 -2.72 29.59
N GLU A 17 -31.50 -3.56 30.01
CA GLU A 17 -31.69 -4.44 31.17
C GLU A 17 -31.33 -3.74 32.50
N PRO A 18 -31.99 -4.09 33.62
CA PRO A 18 -31.65 -3.57 34.93
C PRO A 18 -30.26 -4.04 35.38
N PRO A 19 -29.56 -3.26 36.23
CA PRO A 19 -28.27 -3.64 36.77
C PRO A 19 -28.31 -4.98 37.51
N LEU A 20 -27.18 -5.70 37.51
CA LEU A 20 -27.06 -6.99 38.18
C LEU A 20 -27.49 -6.91 39.65
N GLY A 21 -28.41 -7.78 40.05
CA GLY A 21 -28.95 -7.85 41.41
C GLY A 21 -30.18 -6.96 41.68
N VAL A 22 -30.64 -6.19 40.68
CA VAL A 22 -31.90 -5.44 40.77
C VAL A 22 -33.02 -6.23 40.10
N THR A 23 -34.05 -6.56 40.86
CA THR A 23 -35.28 -7.16 40.33
C THR A 23 -36.16 -6.06 39.73
N SER A 24 -36.74 -6.32 38.56
CA SER A 24 -37.67 -5.40 37.89
C SER A 24 -39.03 -6.06 37.76
N ASP A 25 -40.09 -5.30 38.03
CA ASP A 25 -41.48 -5.73 37.85
C ASP A 25 -41.99 -5.48 36.42
N LEU A 26 -41.13 -4.99 35.52
CA LEU A 26 -41.49 -4.73 34.13
C LEU A 26 -41.62 -6.04 33.35
N THR A 27 -42.77 -6.26 32.71
CA THR A 27 -43.02 -7.39 31.80
C THR A 27 -42.16 -7.32 30.53
N GLU A 28 -41.84 -6.10 30.08
CA GLU A 28 -40.98 -5.83 28.92
C GLU A 28 -40.05 -4.66 29.24
N PHE A 29 -38.76 -4.82 28.95
CA PHE A 29 -37.79 -3.76 29.19
C PHE A 29 -37.86 -2.68 28.11
N PRO A 30 -37.55 -1.41 28.46
CA PRO A 30 -37.43 -0.35 27.47
C PRO A 30 -36.46 -0.75 26.37
N HIS A 31 -36.90 -0.60 25.12
CA HIS A 31 -36.10 -0.89 23.95
C HIS A 31 -36.19 0.24 22.92
N SER A 32 -35.21 0.27 22.03
CA SER A 32 -35.19 1.14 20.86
C SER A 32 -34.66 0.38 19.66
N SER A 33 -35.30 0.58 18.51
CA SER A 33 -34.89 -0.04 17.25
C SER A 33 -33.93 0.87 16.48
N ALA A 34 -32.85 0.28 15.97
CA ALA A 34 -31.94 0.94 15.05
C ALA A 34 -32.58 1.17 13.67
N PRO A 35 -32.03 2.09 12.84
CA PRO A 35 -32.42 2.19 11.45
C PRO A 35 -32.22 0.86 10.70
N ARG A 36 -33.10 0.61 9.73
CA ARG A 36 -32.98 -0.54 8.83
C ARG A 36 -31.66 -0.50 8.06
N PHE A 37 -30.96 -1.62 8.02
CA PHE A 37 -29.67 -1.78 7.34
C PHE A 37 -29.71 -2.94 6.36
N CYS A 38 -29.43 -2.65 5.10
CA CYS A 38 -29.37 -3.61 4.00
C CYS A 38 -27.88 -3.82 3.61
N PRO A 39 -27.24 -4.95 3.97
CA PRO A 39 -25.79 -5.10 3.84
C PRO A 39 -25.26 -4.88 2.41
N THR A 40 -25.94 -5.44 1.41
CA THR A 40 -25.50 -5.34 0.01
C THR A 40 -25.59 -3.93 -0.56
N THR A 41 -26.44 -3.05 -0.01
CA THR A 41 -26.61 -1.67 -0.52
C THR A 41 -25.94 -0.62 0.35
N ASP A 42 -25.93 -0.82 1.67
CA ASP A 42 -25.64 0.23 2.63
C ASP A 42 -24.20 0.18 3.14
N THR A 43 -23.51 -0.97 2.99
CA THR A 43 -22.11 -1.10 3.38
C THR A 43 -21.22 -0.23 2.50
N ASP A 44 -20.37 0.57 3.15
CA ASP A 44 -19.33 1.34 2.48
C ASP A 44 -18.19 0.42 2.05
N ILE A 45 -17.70 0.63 0.83
CA ILE A 45 -16.58 -0.15 0.32
C ILE A 45 -15.29 0.61 0.58
N GLY A 46 -14.41 -0.01 1.37
CA GLY A 46 -13.10 0.55 1.70
C GLY A 46 -12.18 0.67 0.50
N ARG A 47 -11.06 1.36 0.75
CA ARG A 47 -10.01 1.63 -0.23
C ARG A 47 -9.36 0.34 -0.76
N PRO A 48 -9.34 0.09 -2.09
CA PRO A 48 -8.58 -1.03 -2.63
C PRO A 48 -7.08 -0.71 -2.70
N GLU A 49 -6.26 -1.75 -2.52
CA GLU A 49 -4.83 -1.71 -2.80
C GLU A 49 -4.57 -2.25 -4.21
N PHE A 50 -3.55 -1.73 -4.88
CA PHE A 50 -3.15 -2.26 -6.18
C PHE A 50 -1.66 -2.05 -6.46
N GLN A 51 -1.13 -2.85 -7.36
CA GLN A 51 0.23 -2.73 -7.89
C GLN A 51 0.19 -2.49 -9.40
N ILE A 52 1.25 -1.87 -9.93
CA ILE A 52 1.38 -1.62 -11.37
C ILE A 52 2.53 -2.43 -11.95
N LYS A 53 2.34 -2.96 -13.15
CA LYS A 53 3.41 -3.59 -13.95
C LYS A 53 3.39 -2.99 -15.35
N GLU A 54 4.46 -2.31 -15.68
CA GLU A 54 4.69 -1.79 -17.04
C GLU A 54 5.11 -2.93 -17.97
N HIS A 55 4.58 -2.93 -19.18
CA HIS A 55 5.06 -3.81 -20.25
C HIS A 55 6.27 -3.19 -20.96
N GLU A 56 7.05 -4.03 -21.66
CA GLU A 56 8.29 -3.61 -22.32
C GLU A 56 8.06 -2.52 -23.38
N ASP A 57 6.89 -2.52 -24.01
CA ASP A 57 6.51 -1.55 -25.04
C ASP A 57 6.14 -0.16 -24.48
N LYS A 58 5.98 -0.04 -23.16
CA LYS A 58 5.49 1.15 -22.43
C LYS A 58 4.16 1.73 -22.95
N LYS A 59 3.46 1.02 -23.83
CA LYS A 59 2.14 1.41 -24.36
C LYS A 59 1.01 0.80 -23.54
N SER A 60 1.36 -0.13 -22.66
CA SER A 60 0.42 -0.81 -21.79
C SER A 60 0.96 -0.98 -20.37
N VAL A 61 0.05 -0.93 -19.40
CA VAL A 61 0.31 -1.20 -17.98
C VAL A 61 -0.77 -2.15 -17.48
N THR A 62 -0.38 -3.17 -16.72
CA THR A 62 -1.33 -4.01 -15.99
C THR A 62 -1.40 -3.56 -14.53
N LEU A 63 -2.62 -3.28 -14.06
CA LEU A 63 -2.93 -3.01 -12.66
C LEU A 63 -3.40 -4.32 -12.02
N TYR A 64 -2.75 -4.71 -10.92
CA TYR A 64 -3.11 -5.85 -10.10
C TYR A 64 -3.81 -5.36 -8.84
N VAL A 65 -5.14 -5.35 -8.85
CA VAL A 65 -5.96 -4.90 -7.73
C VAL A 65 -6.16 -6.04 -6.74
N SER A 66 -5.92 -5.78 -5.46
CA SER A 66 -6.18 -6.76 -4.40
C SER A 66 -7.67 -6.73 -4.06
N ASP A 67 -8.33 -7.89 -4.08
CA ASP A 67 -9.72 -8.02 -3.60
C ASP A 67 -9.68 -8.06 -2.05
N PRO A 68 -10.09 -7.00 -1.33
CA PRO A 68 -9.99 -6.94 0.13
C PRO A 68 -10.84 -8.02 0.83
N LEU A 69 -10.32 -8.50 1.96
CA LEU A 69 -11.05 -9.40 2.86
C LEU A 69 -12.20 -8.67 3.54
N THR A 70 -13.28 -9.40 3.82
CA THR A 70 -14.47 -8.88 4.52
C THR A 70 -14.62 -9.53 5.89
N ALA A 71 -15.54 -9.03 6.71
CA ALA A 71 -15.87 -9.64 8.00
C ALA A 71 -16.64 -10.98 7.89
N LEU A 72 -16.98 -11.41 6.67
CA LEU A 72 -17.81 -12.60 6.46
C LEU A 72 -16.96 -13.86 6.32
N PHE A 73 -17.44 -14.94 6.93
CA PHE A 73 -16.86 -16.26 6.85
C PHE A 73 -17.88 -17.23 6.25
N LYS A 74 -17.41 -18.09 5.35
CA LYS A 74 -18.18 -19.20 4.79
C LYS A 74 -17.33 -20.45 4.88
N ASP A 75 -17.86 -21.49 5.55
CA ASP A 75 -17.19 -22.77 5.73
C ASP A 75 -15.77 -22.65 6.33
N GLY A 76 -15.59 -21.74 7.28
CA GLY A 76 -14.30 -21.46 7.92
C GLY A 76 -13.33 -20.60 7.09
N ARG A 77 -13.67 -20.24 5.85
CA ARG A 77 -12.87 -19.36 5.00
C ARG A 77 -13.41 -17.92 5.05
N GLN A 78 -12.52 -16.97 5.32
CA GLN A 78 -12.85 -15.54 5.19
C GLN A 78 -13.09 -15.20 3.72
N GLN A 79 -14.21 -14.53 3.44
CA GLN A 79 -14.60 -14.15 2.09
C GLN A 79 -13.99 -12.80 1.73
N ASN A 80 -13.53 -12.66 0.50
CA ASN A 80 -13.16 -11.35 -0.04
C ASN A 80 -14.37 -10.66 -0.69
N ILE A 81 -14.19 -9.41 -1.09
CA ILE A 81 -15.26 -8.62 -1.70
C ILE A 81 -15.79 -9.25 -3.01
N ARG A 82 -14.92 -9.93 -3.78
CA ARG A 82 -15.28 -10.59 -5.04
C ARG A 82 -16.18 -11.80 -4.79
N ASP A 83 -15.88 -12.60 -3.78
CA ASP A 83 -16.68 -13.75 -3.36
C ASP A 83 -18.13 -13.33 -3.05
N ILE A 84 -18.31 -12.12 -2.50
CA ILE A 84 -19.61 -11.60 -2.06
C ILE A 84 -20.37 -10.91 -3.18
N LEU A 85 -19.72 -9.98 -3.88
CA LEU A 85 -20.38 -9.15 -4.89
C LEU A 85 -20.34 -9.77 -6.29
N SER A 86 -19.47 -10.74 -6.52
CA SER A 86 -19.37 -11.52 -7.75
C SER A 86 -19.36 -10.62 -9.01
N ASP A 87 -20.40 -10.72 -9.84
CA ASP A 87 -20.57 -10.02 -11.11
C ASP A 87 -21.02 -8.55 -10.96
N LYS A 88 -21.47 -8.17 -9.76
CA LYS A 88 -21.87 -6.79 -9.40
C LYS A 88 -20.66 -5.90 -9.10
N LEU A 89 -19.48 -6.48 -8.85
CA LEU A 89 -18.26 -5.73 -8.54
C LEU A 89 -17.47 -5.38 -9.80
N TYR A 90 -17.23 -4.09 -9.97
CA TYR A 90 -16.34 -3.51 -10.95
C TYR A 90 -15.23 -2.74 -10.23
N TYR A 91 -14.12 -2.55 -10.92
CA TYR A 91 -13.10 -1.60 -10.55
C TYR A 91 -13.09 -0.46 -11.55
N LYS A 92 -13.24 0.75 -11.04
CA LYS A 92 -13.09 1.98 -11.79
C LYS A 92 -11.66 2.48 -11.60
N VAL A 93 -10.94 2.56 -12.70
CA VAL A 93 -9.58 3.10 -12.77
C VAL A 93 -9.68 4.53 -13.28
N THR A 94 -9.13 5.48 -12.54
CA THR A 94 -8.88 6.84 -12.99
C THR A 94 -7.39 7.01 -13.20
N TYR A 95 -6.99 7.49 -14.38
CA TYR A 95 -5.59 7.69 -14.70
C TYR A 95 -5.34 9.00 -15.43
N ARG A 96 -4.12 9.51 -15.30
CA ARG A 96 -3.70 10.78 -15.91
C ARG A 96 -2.23 10.73 -16.28
N LYS A 97 -1.84 11.47 -17.32
CA LYS A 97 -0.43 11.75 -17.60
C LYS A 97 0.15 12.62 -16.48
N ASN A 98 1.40 12.37 -16.07
CA ASN A 98 2.06 13.03 -14.93
C ASN A 98 2.07 14.57 -15.04
N LYS A 99 2.22 15.10 -16.27
CA LYS A 99 2.29 16.54 -16.56
C LYS A 99 0.98 17.12 -17.09
N SER A 100 -0.14 16.39 -17.02
CA SER A 100 -1.43 16.80 -17.55
C SER A 100 -2.49 16.95 -16.47
N SER A 101 -3.45 17.85 -16.71
CA SER A 101 -4.70 17.94 -15.94
C SER A 101 -5.78 16.97 -16.43
N GLY A 102 -5.64 16.43 -17.64
CA GLY A 102 -6.61 15.51 -18.24
C GLY A 102 -6.68 14.18 -17.51
N LYS A 103 -7.88 13.81 -17.04
CA LYS A 103 -8.15 12.51 -16.43
C LYS A 103 -8.89 11.62 -17.43
N LYS A 104 -8.55 10.34 -17.44
CA LYS A 104 -9.23 9.29 -18.19
C LYS A 104 -9.74 8.25 -17.20
N GLU A 105 -10.81 7.57 -17.59
CA GLU A 105 -11.46 6.55 -16.76
C GLU A 105 -11.64 5.27 -17.56
N LEU A 106 -11.57 4.13 -16.86
CA LEU A 106 -11.81 2.80 -17.38
C LEU A 106 -12.51 1.98 -16.30
N GLU A 107 -13.50 1.18 -16.66
CA GLU A 107 -14.10 0.20 -15.75
C GLU A 107 -13.77 -1.23 -16.18
N SER A 108 -13.53 -2.10 -15.21
CA SER A 108 -13.22 -3.52 -15.44
C SER A 108 -13.89 -4.40 -14.39
N LYS A 109 -14.39 -5.56 -14.80
CA LYS A 109 -14.84 -6.62 -13.86
C LYS A 109 -13.67 -7.40 -13.24
N SER A 110 -12.52 -7.38 -13.90
CA SER A 110 -11.33 -8.13 -13.49
C SER A 110 -10.50 -7.35 -12.47
N SER A 111 -9.87 -8.04 -11.52
CA SER A 111 -8.83 -7.49 -10.64
C SER A 111 -7.50 -7.28 -11.35
N ASN A 112 -7.27 -7.97 -12.48
CA ASN A 112 -6.15 -7.73 -13.38
C ASN A 112 -6.64 -6.85 -14.54
N ILE A 113 -6.23 -5.59 -14.54
CA ILE A 113 -6.77 -4.57 -15.46
C ILE A 113 -5.66 -4.11 -16.39
N GLU A 114 -5.81 -4.36 -17.68
CA GLU A 114 -4.87 -3.87 -18.68
C GLU A 114 -5.32 -2.49 -19.18
N VAL A 115 -4.44 -1.50 -19.02
CA VAL A 115 -4.62 -0.15 -19.57
C VAL A 115 -3.70 -0.01 -20.76
N THR A 116 -4.26 0.15 -21.96
CA THR A 116 -3.54 0.25 -23.23
C THR A 116 -3.64 1.64 -23.84
N GLY A 117 -2.87 1.88 -24.92
CA GLY A 117 -2.86 3.18 -25.61
C GLY A 117 -2.21 4.29 -24.78
N LEU A 118 -1.27 3.92 -23.92
CA LEU A 118 -0.43 4.84 -23.19
C LEU A 118 0.68 5.37 -24.10
N ASP A 119 1.10 6.60 -23.81
CA ASP A 119 2.19 7.26 -24.51
C ASP A 119 3.53 6.85 -23.88
N PRO A 120 4.44 6.18 -24.62
CA PRO A 120 5.70 5.68 -24.08
C PRO A 120 6.64 6.74 -23.49
N GLU A 121 6.47 8.01 -23.89
CA GLU A 121 7.32 9.12 -23.44
C GLU A 121 6.82 9.76 -22.13
N ASP A 122 5.56 9.51 -21.76
CA ASP A 122 4.92 10.09 -20.58
C ASP A 122 4.72 9.07 -19.46
N GLY A 123 5.00 9.48 -18.23
CA GLY A 123 4.57 8.74 -17.05
C GLY A 123 3.09 8.98 -16.77
N TYR A 124 2.45 8.01 -16.12
CA TYR A 124 1.04 8.00 -15.78
C TYR A 124 0.83 7.70 -14.31
N CYS A 125 -0.11 8.39 -13.69
CA CYS A 125 -0.57 8.08 -12.35
C CYS A 125 -1.96 7.46 -12.40
N PHE A 126 -2.15 6.41 -11.60
CA PHE A 126 -3.37 5.61 -11.52
C PHE A 126 -3.94 5.67 -10.11
N SER A 127 -5.27 5.65 -10.04
CA SER A 127 -6.04 5.44 -8.82
C SER A 127 -7.19 4.49 -9.17
N VAL A 128 -7.55 3.63 -8.23
CA VAL A 128 -8.58 2.60 -8.41
C VAL A 128 -9.59 2.72 -7.29
N GLN A 129 -10.86 2.50 -7.59
CA GLN A 129 -11.92 2.35 -6.60
C GLN A 129 -12.86 1.23 -7.01
N ALA A 130 -13.49 0.58 -6.02
CA ALA A 130 -14.58 -0.32 -6.29
C ALA A 130 -15.79 0.48 -6.84
N SER A 131 -16.47 -0.10 -7.83
CA SER A 131 -17.69 0.41 -8.44
C SER A 131 -18.72 -0.72 -8.41
N ILE A 132 -19.92 -0.43 -7.93
CA ILE A 132 -21.06 -1.35 -7.87
C ILE A 132 -22.23 -0.63 -8.56
N PRO A 133 -22.26 -0.63 -9.92
CA PRO A 133 -23.23 0.17 -10.68
C PRO A 133 -24.68 -0.19 -10.40
N SER A 134 -24.93 -1.42 -9.91
CA SER A 134 -26.27 -1.90 -9.57
C SER A 134 -26.88 -1.23 -8.33
N ARG A 135 -26.09 -0.53 -7.50
CA ARG A 135 -26.62 0.19 -6.33
C ARG A 135 -27.23 1.52 -6.76
N THR A 136 -28.23 2.02 -6.03
CA THR A 136 -28.79 3.36 -6.26
C THR A 136 -28.01 4.47 -5.54
N ALA A 137 -27.40 4.14 -4.40
CA ALA A 137 -26.53 5.01 -3.62
C ALA A 137 -25.26 4.23 -3.24
N LYS A 138 -24.18 4.92 -2.84
CA LYS A 138 -22.91 4.28 -2.48
C LYS A 138 -22.40 3.30 -3.56
N GLN A 139 -22.58 3.69 -4.83
CA GLN A 139 -22.09 2.95 -5.99
C GLN A 139 -20.57 2.88 -6.01
N LEU A 140 -19.91 3.89 -5.48
CA LEU A 140 -18.47 4.07 -5.51
C LEU A 140 -17.89 3.85 -4.11
N GLY A 141 -16.86 3.02 -4.02
CA GLY A 141 -16.03 2.86 -2.84
C GLY A 141 -15.02 3.98 -2.66
N GLU A 142 -14.24 3.90 -1.59
CA GLU A 142 -13.14 4.82 -1.32
C GLU A 142 -12.03 4.68 -2.38
N MET A 143 -11.46 5.82 -2.77
CA MET A 143 -10.40 5.89 -3.78
C MET A 143 -9.06 5.39 -3.24
N SER A 144 -8.35 4.55 -4.00
CA SER A 144 -7.00 4.07 -3.67
C SER A 144 -6.01 5.22 -3.49
N GLN A 145 -4.84 4.89 -2.93
CA GLN A 145 -3.69 5.78 -3.10
C GLN A 145 -3.33 5.89 -4.58
N THR A 146 -2.76 7.02 -4.97
CA THR A 146 -2.30 7.21 -6.34
C THR A 146 -0.93 6.57 -6.52
N VAL A 147 -0.79 5.67 -7.49
CA VAL A 147 0.48 5.03 -7.84
C VAL A 147 0.86 5.44 -9.26
N CYS A 148 2.09 5.87 -9.46
CA CYS A 148 2.55 6.37 -10.76
C CYS A 148 3.57 5.43 -11.39
N SER A 149 3.42 5.21 -12.71
CA SER A 149 4.45 4.63 -13.55
C SER A 149 5.66 5.54 -13.53
N ASN A 150 6.83 4.94 -13.34
CA ASN A 150 8.02 5.70 -13.00
C ASN A 150 8.63 6.21 -14.30
N ASN A 151 8.43 7.49 -14.64
CA ASN A 151 9.16 8.10 -15.75
C ASN A 151 10.59 8.40 -15.27
N THR A 152 11.46 7.38 -15.33
CA THR A 152 12.91 7.43 -15.05
C THR A 152 13.37 7.79 -13.61
N ASN A 153 14.29 6.96 -13.10
CA ASN A 153 15.26 7.24 -12.01
C ASN A 153 14.81 7.13 -10.54
N GLN A 154 14.32 5.95 -10.15
CA GLN A 154 14.68 5.42 -8.82
C GLN A 154 15.76 4.33 -8.96
N SER A 155 16.78 4.66 -9.74
CA SER A 155 18.04 3.94 -9.85
C SER A 155 19.11 4.69 -9.07
N ILE A 156 18.95 4.81 -7.74
CA ILE A 156 20.08 5.23 -6.89
C ILE A 156 21.30 4.28 -7.07
N ILE A 157 21.11 3.11 -7.71
CA ILE A 157 22.15 2.11 -7.96
C ILE A 157 22.59 2.01 -9.45
N LYS A 158 21.85 2.54 -10.45
CA LYS A 158 22.21 2.34 -11.89
C LYS A 158 22.84 3.54 -12.61
N ASP A 159 22.93 4.73 -11.99
CA ASP A 159 23.42 5.94 -12.69
C ASP A 159 24.91 6.25 -12.47
N TYR A 160 25.67 5.38 -11.81
CA TYR A 160 27.12 5.57 -11.72
C TYR A 160 27.82 4.96 -12.94
N SER A 161 28.41 5.84 -13.77
CA SER A 161 29.35 5.42 -14.83
C SER A 161 30.43 4.50 -14.23
N PRO A 162 30.90 3.47 -14.95
CA PRO A 162 31.97 2.58 -14.47
C PRO A 162 33.19 3.34 -13.92
N GLY A 163 33.45 4.54 -14.45
CA GLY A 163 34.51 5.43 -13.96
C GLY A 163 34.29 5.95 -12.54
N VAL A 164 33.06 6.23 -12.13
CA VAL A 164 32.73 6.71 -10.77
C VAL A 164 32.86 5.57 -9.75
N ILE A 165 32.45 4.36 -10.14
CA ILE A 165 32.59 3.17 -9.31
C ILE A 165 34.08 2.83 -9.12
N ALA A 166 34.85 2.81 -10.21
CA ALA A 166 36.29 2.57 -10.15
C ALA A 166 37.03 3.66 -9.35
N GLY A 167 36.65 4.93 -9.53
CA GLY A 167 37.24 6.07 -8.82
C GLY A 167 36.99 6.02 -7.32
N SER A 168 35.78 5.66 -6.89
CA SER A 168 35.46 5.56 -5.46
C SER A 168 36.24 4.43 -4.76
N ILE A 169 36.37 3.27 -5.39
CA ILE A 169 37.16 2.15 -4.88
C ILE A 169 38.64 2.56 -4.75
N LEU A 170 39.20 3.21 -5.78
CA LEU A 170 40.59 3.65 -5.76
C LEU A 170 40.85 4.66 -4.63
N PHE A 171 39.93 5.62 -4.43
CA PHE A 171 40.05 6.63 -3.38
C PHE A 171 40.07 6.01 -1.98
N VAL A 172 39.20 5.03 -1.72
CA VAL A 172 39.17 4.32 -0.44
C VAL A 172 40.47 3.55 -0.19
N VAL A 173 40.99 2.85 -1.20
CA VAL A 173 42.25 2.11 -1.09
C VAL A 173 43.42 3.04 -0.80
N VAL A 174 43.50 4.19 -1.49
CA VAL A 174 44.53 5.21 -1.26
C VAL A 174 44.43 5.78 0.16
N ALA A 175 43.22 6.14 0.62
CA ALA A 175 43.03 6.64 1.97
C ALA A 175 43.50 5.65 3.04
N ILE A 176 43.14 4.37 2.91
CA ILE A 176 43.58 3.31 3.83
C ILE A 176 45.11 3.16 3.80
N SER A 177 45.73 3.18 2.61
CA SER A 177 47.18 3.08 2.47
C SER A 177 47.92 4.23 3.17
N ILE A 178 47.40 5.46 3.10
CA ILE A 178 47.94 6.64 3.77
C ILE A 178 47.81 6.48 5.29
N ILE A 179 46.64 6.02 5.77
CA ILE A 179 46.43 5.77 7.21
C ILE A 179 47.43 4.74 7.74
N ILE A 180 47.66 3.65 7.01
CA ILE A 180 48.66 2.62 7.36
C ILE A 180 50.07 3.21 7.35
N ALA A 181 50.45 3.97 6.32
CA ALA A 181 51.77 4.58 6.23
C ALA A 181 52.02 5.58 7.38
N VAL A 182 51.02 6.40 7.72
CA VAL A 182 51.08 7.35 8.85
C VAL A 182 51.18 6.60 10.17
N THR A 183 50.35 5.59 10.41
CA THR A 183 50.42 4.79 11.64
C THR A 183 51.77 4.08 11.77
N VAL A 184 52.29 3.46 10.70
CA VAL A 184 53.61 2.81 10.72
C VAL A 184 54.73 3.82 10.94
N THR A 185 54.68 4.99 10.30
CA THR A 185 55.72 6.03 10.45
C THR A 185 55.68 6.67 11.84
N CYS A 186 54.50 6.94 12.38
CA CYS A 186 54.32 7.39 13.76
C CYS A 186 54.77 6.33 14.77
N CYS A 187 54.44 5.05 14.56
CA CYS A 187 54.89 3.94 15.39
C CYS A 187 56.41 3.73 15.30
N ARG A 188 57.02 3.88 14.11
CA ARG A 188 58.48 3.80 13.94
C ARG A 188 59.23 4.99 14.52
N ARG A 189 58.68 6.20 14.45
CA ARG A 189 59.24 7.39 15.13
C ARG A 189 59.17 7.26 16.65
N LYS A 190 58.09 6.72 17.22
CA LYS A 190 58.03 6.39 18.66
C LYS A 190 59.03 5.31 19.09
N ARG A 191 59.44 4.41 18.19
CA ARG A 191 60.50 3.41 18.47
C ARG A 191 61.93 3.96 18.28
N LYS A 192 62.11 5.13 17.67
CA LYS A 192 63.41 5.78 17.43
C LYS A 192 63.49 7.18 18.09
N GLY A 193 63.42 7.22 19.42
CA GLY A 193 64.04 8.30 20.23
C GLY A 193 63.44 8.49 21.63
N PRO A 194 64.24 8.64 22.74
CA PRO A 194 65.68 8.45 22.91
C PRO A 194 66.06 7.33 23.91
N LYS A 195 67.20 6.64 23.67
CA LYS A 195 68.00 6.05 24.77
C LYS A 195 68.65 7.23 25.49
N ASN A 196 68.20 7.60 26.69
CA ASN A 196 68.97 8.50 27.55
C ASN A 196 69.59 7.73 28.73
N ARG A 197 70.88 7.96 28.88
CA ARG A 197 71.87 7.31 29.74
C ARG A 197 71.73 7.92 31.14
N ARG A 198 71.72 7.10 32.20
CA ARG A 198 71.98 7.59 33.57
C ARG A 198 73.47 7.91 33.75
N VAL A 199 73.73 8.84 34.66
CA VAL A 199 74.92 9.07 35.53
C VAL A 199 75.88 10.21 35.15
N ARG A 200 75.68 11.37 35.80
CA ARG A 200 76.56 12.04 36.81
C ARG A 200 75.67 13.14 37.41
N THR A 201 75.38 13.17 38.71
CA THR A 201 76.26 13.14 39.89
C THR A 201 75.82 12.09 40.90
#